data_AF-A0A151BBE2-F1
#
_entry.id   AF-A0A151BBE2-F1
#
_cell.length_a   1.000
_cell.length_b   1.000
_cell.length_c   1.000
_cell.angle_alpha   90.00
_cell.angle_beta   90.00
_cell.angle_gamma   90.00
#
_symmetry.space_group_name_H-M   'P 1'
#
loop_
_entity.id
_entity.type
_entity.pdbx_description
1 polymer ?
#
loop_
_entity_poly.entity_id
_entity_poly.type
_entity_poly.pdbx_seq_one_letter_code
_entity_poly.pdbx_strand_id
1 'polypeptide(L)'
;MGKVLHDTSRLTEEYRSGVRRLTDFTTVLNIVEFPKALEFSGLNILYPTRVDYSLAIQVSKDASLPATKFYIDAYEYKPWAEVER
;
A
#
# COMPACT_ATOMS: atom_id res chain seq x y z
N MET A 1 -18.05 -12.89 8.60
CA MET A 1 -16.64 -12.45 8.47
C MET A 1 -16.53 -11.53 7.27
N GLY A 2 -15.86 -10.38 7.41
CA GLY A 2 -15.59 -9.46 6.31
C GLY A 2 -14.43 -9.93 5.43
N LYS A 3 -14.35 -9.43 4.19
CA LYS A 3 -13.20 -9.64 3.30
C LYS A 3 -11.97 -8.93 3.85
N VAL A 4 -10.79 -9.52 3.65
CA VAL A 4 -9.51 -8.99 4.15
C VAL A 4 -8.72 -8.31 3.04
N LEU A 5 -7.85 -7.35 3.39
CA LEU A 5 -6.87 -6.77 2.46
C LEU A 5 -5.53 -7.48 2.65
N HIS A 6 -5.04 -8.14 1.60
CA HIS A 6 -3.78 -8.89 1.61
C HIS A 6 -2.61 -8.02 1.16
N ASP A 7 -1.47 -8.18 1.81
CA ASP A 7 -0.17 -7.69 1.36
C ASP A 7 0.59 -8.75 0.53
N THR A 8 1.75 -8.37 0.01
CA THR A 8 2.62 -9.23 -0.79
C THR A 8 3.06 -10.50 -0.04
N SER A 9 3.31 -10.40 1.27
CA SER A 9 3.77 -11.53 2.08
C SER A 9 2.68 -12.60 2.19
N ARG A 10 1.44 -12.18 2.45
CA ARG A 10 0.29 -13.08 2.56
C ARG A 10 -0.08 -13.70 1.24
N LEU A 11 -0.10 -12.92 0.15
CA LEU A 11 -0.33 -13.45 -1.21
C LEU A 11 0.70 -14.51 -1.59
N THR A 12 1.97 -14.30 -1.23
CA THR A 12 3.04 -15.27 -1.49
C THR A 12 2.82 -16.56 -0.69
N GLU A 13 2.42 -16.46 0.57
CA GLU A 13 2.14 -17.60 1.43
C GLU A 13 0.97 -18.45 0.92
N GLU A 14 -0.16 -17.81 0.58
CA GLU A 14 -1.33 -18.49 0.01
C GLU A 14 -0.97 -19.18 -1.31
N TYR A 15 -0.22 -18.49 -2.17
CA TYR A 15 0.18 -19.05 -3.46
C TYR A 15 1.11 -20.25 -3.29
N ARG A 16 2.06 -20.20 -2.35
CA ARG A 16 2.95 -21.33 -1.99
C ARG A 16 2.18 -22.50 -1.39
N SER A 17 1.11 -22.22 -0.64
CA SER A 17 0.22 -23.22 -0.04
C SER A 17 -0.70 -23.90 -1.07
N GLY A 18 -0.57 -23.56 -2.35
CA GLY A 18 -1.37 -24.15 -3.43
C GLY A 18 -2.75 -23.50 -3.60
N VAL A 19 -3.07 -22.44 -2.86
CA VAL A 19 -4.32 -21.70 -3.05
C VAL A 19 -4.29 -21.04 -4.42
N ARG A 20 -5.39 -21.17 -5.16
CA ARG A 20 -5.57 -20.58 -6.50
C ARG A 20 -6.88 -19.81 -6.65
N ARG A 21 -7.71 -19.80 -5.60
CA ARG A 21 -8.94 -19.00 -5.52
C ARG A 21 -8.95 -18.23 -4.22
N LEU A 22 -9.05 -16.91 -4.31
CA LEU A 22 -9.02 -16.02 -3.16
C LEU A 22 -10.01 -14.88 -3.43
N THR A 23 -11.06 -14.74 -2.63
CA THR A 23 -12.17 -13.78 -2.89
C THR A 23 -12.04 -12.46 -2.12
N ASP A 24 -10.88 -12.25 -1.51
CA ASP A 24 -10.51 -11.08 -0.73
C ASP A 24 -10.02 -9.92 -1.61
N PHE A 25 -9.40 -8.92 -1.01
CA PHE A 25 -8.85 -7.75 -1.67
C PHE A 25 -7.32 -7.73 -1.64
N THR A 26 -6.72 -7.06 -2.62
CA THR A 26 -5.33 -6.59 -2.60
C THR A 26 -5.26 -5.21 -3.26
N THR A 27 -4.10 -4.57 -3.29
CA THR A 27 -3.88 -3.35 -4.09
C THR A 27 -3.07 -3.66 -5.35
N VAL A 28 -3.16 -2.79 -6.35
CA VAL A 28 -2.30 -2.85 -7.55
C VAL A 28 -0.80 -2.79 -7.20
N LEU A 29 -0.42 -2.13 -6.10
CA LEU A 29 0.97 -2.05 -5.66
C LEU A 29 1.52 -3.43 -5.28
N ASN A 30 0.74 -4.21 -4.53
CA ASN A 30 1.10 -5.59 -4.17
C ASN A 30 1.17 -6.51 -5.40
N ILE A 31 0.34 -6.25 -6.43
CA ILE A 31 0.42 -6.96 -7.71
C ILE A 31 1.74 -6.66 -8.43
N VAL A 32 2.21 -5.41 -8.42
CA VAL A 32 3.50 -5.04 -9.02
C VAL A 32 4.66 -5.75 -8.30
N GLU A 33 4.59 -5.87 -6.98
CA GLU A 33 5.59 -6.59 -6.18
C GLU A 33 5.56 -8.12 -6.40
N PHE A 34 4.36 -8.70 -6.56
CA PHE A 34 4.17 -10.13 -6.80
C PHE A 34 3.17 -10.38 -7.94
N PRO A 35 3.62 -10.31 -9.22
CA PRO A 35 2.75 -10.44 -10.38
C PRO A 35 1.99 -11.77 -10.47
N LYS A 36 2.51 -12.84 -9.85
CA LYS A 36 1.84 -14.16 -9.78
C LYS A 36 0.51 -14.11 -9.03
N ALA A 37 0.24 -13.07 -8.24
CA ALA A 37 -1.08 -12.88 -7.64
C ALA A 37 -2.20 -12.71 -8.67
N LEU A 38 -1.89 -12.33 -9.92
CA LEU A 38 -2.86 -12.30 -11.02
C LEU A 38 -3.41 -13.69 -11.37
N GLU A 39 -2.74 -14.76 -10.96
CA GLU A 39 -3.21 -16.13 -11.18
C GLU A 39 -4.29 -16.57 -10.18
N PHE A 40 -4.51 -15.81 -9.09
CA PHE A 40 -5.62 -16.08 -8.18
C PHE A 40 -6.96 -15.75 -8.85
N SER A 41 -7.82 -16.76 -8.96
CA SER A 41 -9.21 -16.53 -9.37
C SER A 41 -10.00 -15.82 -8.26
N GLY A 42 -10.72 -14.75 -8.64
CA GLY A 42 -11.63 -14.02 -7.74
C GLY A 42 -10.99 -12.95 -6.86
N LEU A 43 -9.67 -12.75 -6.95
CA LEU A 43 -8.96 -11.74 -6.16
C LEU A 43 -9.35 -10.34 -6.65
N ASN A 44 -9.81 -9.49 -5.74
CA ASN A 44 -10.28 -8.15 -6.07
C ASN A 44 -9.11 -7.16 -5.93
N ILE A 45 -8.71 -6.55 -7.04
CA ILE A 45 -7.60 -5.60 -7.06
C ILE A 45 -8.16 -4.19 -6.87
N LEU A 46 -7.73 -3.53 -5.79
CA LEU A 46 -8.02 -2.14 -5.50
C LEU A 46 -6.97 -1.24 -6.16
N TYR A 47 -7.44 -0.14 -6.74
CA TYR A 47 -6.62 0.89 -7.36
C TYR A 47 -6.70 2.15 -6.49
N PRO A 48 -5.67 2.45 -5.69
CA PRO A 48 -5.71 3.61 -4.80
C PRO A 48 -5.91 4.91 -5.59
N THR A 49 -6.74 5.78 -5.04
CA THR A 49 -6.98 7.12 -5.54
C THR A 49 -5.98 8.12 -4.95
N ARG A 50 -5.98 9.36 -5.44
CA ARG A 50 -5.18 10.45 -4.87
C ARG A 50 -5.45 10.66 -3.37
N VAL A 51 -6.69 10.46 -2.93
CA VAL A 51 -7.08 10.61 -1.51
C VAL A 51 -6.43 9.51 -0.67
N ASP A 52 -6.44 8.27 -1.15
CA ASP A 52 -5.82 7.13 -0.46
C ASP A 52 -4.31 7.34 -0.27
N TYR A 53 -3.61 7.82 -1.31
CA TYR A 53 -2.18 8.15 -1.20
C TYR A 53 -1.91 9.29 -0.22
N SER A 54 -2.75 10.32 -0.25
CA SER A 54 -2.59 11.47 0.65
C SER A 54 -2.75 11.05 2.11
N LEU A 55 -3.73 10.18 2.39
CA LEU A 55 -3.94 9.59 3.70
C LEU A 55 -2.78 8.68 4.11
N ALA A 56 -2.29 7.81 3.22
CA ALA A 56 -1.16 6.94 3.49
C ALA A 56 0.09 7.73 3.91
N ILE A 57 0.40 8.84 3.20
CA ILE A 57 1.52 9.72 3.54
C ILE A 57 1.33 10.35 4.93
N GLN A 58 0.13 10.81 5.26
CA GLN A 58 -0.16 11.38 6.57
C GLN A 58 0.03 10.35 7.68
N VAL A 59 -0.53 9.15 7.52
CA VAL A 59 -0.36 8.04 8.48
C VAL A 59 1.11 7.66 8.64
N SER A 60 1.88 7.60 7.55
CA SER A 60 3.32 7.31 7.63
C SER A 60 4.09 8.38 8.39
N LYS A 61 3.73 9.66 8.26
CA LYS A 61 4.35 10.75 9.05
C LYS A 61 4.05 10.60 10.54
N ASP A 62 2.79 10.34 10.87
CA ASP A 62 2.32 10.21 12.25
C ASP A 62 2.89 8.95 12.93
N ALA A 63 3.17 7.89 12.16
CA ALA A 63 3.80 6.67 12.68
C ALA A 63 5.31 6.82 12.94
N SER A 64 5.97 7.85 12.38
CA SER A 64 7.43 7.95 12.34
C SER A 64 8.03 8.99 13.31
N LEU A 65 7.29 9.34 14.36
CA LEU A 65 7.46 10.57 15.15
C LEU A 65 8.82 10.84 15.82
N PRO A 66 9.76 9.89 16.06
CA PRO A 66 11.09 10.29 16.51
C PRO A 66 12.04 10.68 15.37
N ALA A 67 12.02 9.96 14.24
CA ALA A 67 13.06 10.08 13.21
C ALA A 67 12.69 11.08 12.11
N THR A 68 11.41 11.15 11.72
CA THR A 68 11.00 12.01 10.59
C THR A 68 10.89 13.47 11.00
N LYS A 69 10.65 13.76 12.29
CA LYS A 69 10.73 15.12 12.82
C LYS A 69 12.12 15.72 12.58
N PHE A 70 13.18 14.95 12.78
CA PHE A 70 14.55 15.38 12.48
C PHE A 70 14.79 15.66 10.99
N TYR A 71 14.31 14.79 10.09
CA TYR A 71 14.49 14.99 8.65
C TYR A 71 13.63 16.13 8.08
N ILE A 72 12.42 16.34 8.59
CA ILE A 72 11.53 17.44 8.16
C ILE A 72 12.06 18.79 8.66
N ASP A 73 12.54 18.84 9.92
CA ASP A 73 13.13 20.06 10.49
C ASP A 73 14.48 20.41 9.84
N ALA A 74 15.25 19.42 9.37
CA ALA A 74 16.56 19.62 8.74
C ALA A 74 16.50 20.06 7.26
N TYR A 75 15.39 19.83 6.56
CA TYR A 75 15.30 20.03 5.10
C TYR A 75 14.21 21.01 4.65
N GLU A 76 13.58 21.78 5.54
CA GLU A 76 12.49 22.74 5.22
C GLU A 76 11.58 22.20 4.10
N TYR A 77 10.93 21.06 4.35
CA TYR A 77 10.07 20.46 3.34
C TYR A 77 8.92 21.41 2.99
N LYS A 78 9.04 22.12 1.85
CA LYS A 78 7.93 22.87 1.27
C LYS A 78 6.96 21.88 0.62
N PRO A 79 5.67 21.88 1.00
CA PRO A 79 4.67 21.03 0.36
C PRO A 79 4.68 21.23 -1.15
N TRP A 80 4.49 20.17 -1.93
CA TRP A 80 4.40 20.23 -3.40
C TRP A 80 3.43 21.30 -3.92
N ALA A 81 2.42 21.67 -3.15
CA ALA A 81 1.46 22.74 -3.46
C ALA A 81 2.04 24.17 -3.41
N GLU A 82 3.20 24.38 -2.78
CA GLU A 82 3.88 25.68 -2.67
C GLU A 82 5.00 25.88 -3.68
N VAL A 83 5.40 24.82 -4.41
CA VAL A 83 6.48 24.87 -5.41
C VAL A 83 5.98 25.37 -6.77
N GLU A 84 4.65 25.38 -7.00
CA GLU A 84 4.03 25.78 -8.27
C GLU A 84 3.31 27.16 -8.21
N ARG A 85 3.80 28.13 -7.41
CA ARG A 85 3.31 29.53 -7.45
C ARG A 85 4.40 30.51 -7.83
#